data_AF-A0A9X2ZBR2-F1
#
_entry.id   AF-A0A9X2ZBR2-F1
#
_cell.length_a   1.000
_cell.length_b   1.000
_cell.length_c   1.000
_cell.angle_alpha   90.00
_cell.angle_beta   90.00
_cell.angle_gamma   90.00
#
_symmetry.space_group_name_H-M   'P 1'
#
loop_
_entity.id
_entity.type
_entity.pdbx_description
1 polymer ?
#
loop_
_entity_poly.entity_id
_entity_poly.type
_entity_poly.pdbx_seq_one_letter_code
_entity_poly.pdbx_strand_id
1 'polypeptide(L)'
;MKLKLFLLLVFISFYSWSQAGSTKMFTNNGTFPVPAGVTSVIVQAWGGGGSGGGASDSPLLLGRGAAGGGGGAYASAPILVTPGATLNVVVASQTAGTSGVGAAGGNSTITGFESSILAAGGSGGDANNTGGSPAGGTGGTIAASAGSSKFAGVNGGNGNSWNLLGLLLSSGAGGAGANSGGAGGGAVSGLILSNAPGIAGSPAGGGGSGAINSALGAAQIGGAGAAGRVIISYSCPNYSITSTTATSICASSGTTSSIAVSGNAASLPIGNYVVTYNRSSPSGIALTANLTVSTAGTGTFTAVGLTTAGSSAITITKLDSDTCSSIITTNNTATVTVSAATVGGTVSGGTTINAGSTSGLLTLSGHTGTVVK
;
A
#
# COMPACT_ATOMS: atom_id res chain seq x y z
N MET A 1 -54.14 38.43 -24.39
CA MET A 1 -53.30 38.82 -23.24
C MET A 1 -52.11 37.87 -23.19
N LYS A 2 -50.90 38.41 -23.15
CA LYS A 2 -49.63 37.69 -23.29
C LYS A 2 -49.31 36.95 -21.99
N LEU A 3 -48.89 35.69 -22.07
CA LEU A 3 -47.96 35.15 -21.07
C LEU A 3 -47.03 34.13 -21.71
N LYS A 4 -45.84 34.60 -22.06
CA LYS A 4 -44.69 33.78 -22.45
C LYS A 4 -44.16 33.12 -21.18
N LEU A 5 -44.40 31.82 -21.00
CA LEU A 5 -43.73 31.05 -19.96
C LEU A 5 -42.39 30.56 -20.53
N PHE A 6 -41.33 31.32 -20.23
CA PHE A 6 -39.95 30.92 -20.48
C PHE A 6 -39.65 29.68 -19.62
N LEU A 7 -39.52 28.52 -20.25
CA LEU A 7 -38.98 27.32 -19.63
C LEU A 7 -37.46 27.54 -19.48
N LEU A 8 -37.06 28.16 -18.36
CA LEU A 8 -35.67 28.24 -17.93
C LEU A 8 -35.25 26.84 -17.45
N LEU A 9 -34.81 26.01 -18.40
CA LEU A 9 -34.14 24.74 -18.11
C LEU A 9 -32.80 25.08 -17.44
N VAL A 10 -32.79 25.13 -16.11
CA VAL A 10 -31.58 25.28 -15.31
C VAL A 10 -30.73 24.03 -15.54
N PHE A 11 -29.74 24.17 -16.41
CA PHE A 11 -28.66 23.21 -16.63
C PHE A 11 -27.79 23.18 -15.35
N ILE A 12 -28.16 22.36 -14.36
CA ILE A 12 -27.22 21.97 -13.31
C ILE A 12 -26.26 20.99 -13.97
N SER A 13 -25.21 21.52 -14.58
CA SER A 13 -23.99 20.76 -14.84
C SER A 13 -23.41 20.40 -13.48
N PHE A 14 -23.74 19.20 -12.98
CA PHE A 14 -22.91 18.56 -11.97
C PHE A 14 -21.55 18.34 -12.62
N TYR A 15 -20.59 19.22 -12.31
CA TYR A 15 -19.19 19.00 -12.60
C TYR A 15 -18.71 17.83 -11.75
N SER A 16 -18.98 16.60 -12.20
CA SER A 16 -18.31 15.42 -11.67
C SER A 16 -16.88 15.46 -12.18
N TRP A 17 -15.98 16.04 -11.39
CA TRP A 17 -14.55 15.92 -11.65
C TRP A 17 -14.21 14.44 -11.50
N SER A 18 -14.01 13.75 -12.62
CA SER A 18 -13.47 12.39 -12.64
C SER A 18 -12.01 12.44 -12.17
N GLN A 19 -11.80 12.47 -10.86
CA GLN A 19 -10.48 12.23 -10.28
C GLN A 19 -10.13 10.76 -10.54
N ALA A 20 -8.92 10.49 -11.03
CA ALA A 20 -8.46 9.13 -11.25
C ALA A 20 -8.40 8.41 -9.89
N GLY A 21 -9.24 7.41 -9.69
CA GLY A 21 -9.20 6.55 -8.51
C GLY A 21 -8.03 5.59 -8.59
N SER A 22 -7.37 5.33 -7.47
CA SER A 22 -6.36 4.29 -7.32
C SER A 22 -6.76 3.32 -6.22
N THR A 23 -6.25 2.09 -6.30
CA THR A 23 -6.52 1.03 -5.33
C THR A 23 -5.29 0.15 -5.15
N LYS A 24 -4.96 -0.17 -3.89
CA LYS A 24 -3.85 -1.03 -3.51
C LYS A 24 -4.35 -2.17 -2.63
N MET A 25 -3.99 -3.40 -2.98
CA MET A 25 -4.39 -4.61 -2.27
C MET A 25 -3.20 -5.19 -1.48
N PHE A 26 -3.47 -5.60 -0.26
CA PHE A 26 -2.55 -6.27 0.64
C PHE A 26 -3.11 -7.65 1.03
N THR A 27 -2.34 -8.70 0.73
CA THR A 27 -2.61 -10.09 1.14
C THR A 27 -1.69 -10.55 2.27
N ASN A 28 -0.71 -9.72 2.63
CA ASN A 28 0.22 -9.89 3.75
C ASN A 28 0.43 -8.51 4.40
N ASN A 29 1.04 -8.48 5.58
CA ASN A 29 1.48 -7.24 6.20
C ASN A 29 2.34 -6.41 5.22
N GLY A 30 2.19 -5.09 5.28
CA GLY A 30 2.91 -4.19 4.39
C GLY A 30 2.78 -2.75 4.80
N THR A 31 3.30 -1.86 3.97
CA THR A 31 3.23 -0.42 4.19
C THR A 31 2.53 0.28 3.03
N PHE A 32 1.77 1.32 3.35
CA PHE A 32 1.12 2.19 2.39
C PHE A 32 1.64 3.62 2.59
N PRO A 33 2.53 4.12 1.73
CA PRO A 33 2.89 5.52 1.75
C PRO A 33 1.73 6.33 1.17
N VAL A 34 1.20 7.26 1.95
CA VAL A 34 0.08 8.11 1.56
C VAL A 34 0.56 9.07 0.47
N PRO A 35 -0.03 9.05 -0.74
CA PRO A 35 0.38 9.94 -1.82
C PRO A 35 0.21 11.41 -1.45
N ALA A 36 0.99 12.27 -2.10
CA ALA A 36 0.91 13.70 -1.88
C ALA A 36 -0.50 14.22 -2.20
N GLY A 37 -1.04 15.04 -1.28
CA GLY A 37 -2.41 15.58 -1.34
C GLY A 37 -3.55 14.64 -0.98
N VAL A 38 -3.29 13.36 -0.69
CA VAL A 38 -4.32 12.43 -0.22
C VAL A 38 -4.51 12.60 1.28
N THR A 39 -5.69 13.08 1.69
CA THR A 39 -6.05 13.33 3.11
C THR A 39 -7.09 12.36 3.66
N SER A 40 -7.68 11.53 2.79
CA SER A 40 -8.64 10.50 3.16
C SER A 40 -8.49 9.31 2.24
N VAL A 41 -8.58 8.10 2.80
CA VAL A 41 -8.59 6.85 2.06
C VAL A 41 -9.74 5.97 2.55
N ILE A 42 -10.34 5.20 1.65
CA ILE A 42 -11.32 4.17 2.00
C ILE A 42 -10.57 2.86 2.20
N VAL A 43 -10.68 2.29 3.40
CA VAL A 43 -10.08 1.00 3.72
C VAL A 43 -11.17 -0.06 3.79
N GLN A 44 -10.94 -1.20 3.16
CA GLN A 44 -11.73 -2.41 3.27
C GLN A 44 -10.85 -3.51 3.86
N ALA A 45 -11.30 -4.17 4.91
CA ALA A 45 -10.53 -5.20 5.61
C ALA A 45 -11.36 -6.47 5.80
N TRP A 46 -10.70 -7.62 5.66
CA TRP A 46 -11.23 -8.94 6.00
C TRP A 46 -10.35 -9.58 7.07
N GLY A 47 -10.94 -10.05 8.17
CA GLY A 47 -10.24 -10.84 9.18
C GLY A 47 -9.84 -12.21 8.64
N GLY A 48 -8.92 -12.88 9.34
CA GLY A 48 -8.52 -14.25 9.02
C GLY A 48 -9.60 -15.26 9.41
N GLY A 49 -9.66 -16.38 8.70
CA GLY A 49 -10.49 -17.52 9.09
C GLY A 49 -9.87 -18.29 10.26
N GLY A 50 -10.71 -18.82 11.15
CA GLY A 50 -10.28 -19.79 12.15
C GLY A 50 -9.98 -21.14 11.50
N SER A 51 -9.04 -21.90 12.06
CA SER A 51 -8.80 -23.27 11.60
C SER A 51 -9.85 -24.24 12.15
N GLY A 52 -10.10 -25.33 11.43
CA GLY A 52 -10.97 -26.40 11.90
C GLY A 52 -10.33 -27.22 13.01
N GLY A 53 -11.16 -27.92 13.78
CA GLY A 53 -10.71 -28.83 14.82
C GLY A 53 -10.13 -30.13 14.24
N GLY A 54 -9.18 -30.71 14.98
CA GLY A 54 -8.67 -32.05 14.72
C GLY A 54 -9.56 -33.15 15.27
N ALA A 55 -9.37 -34.38 14.78
CA ALA A 55 -10.10 -35.56 15.23
C ALA A 55 -9.11 -36.71 15.53
N SER A 56 -9.25 -37.34 16.68
CA SER A 56 -8.39 -38.45 17.12
C SER A 56 -9.15 -39.45 17.99
N ASP A 57 -8.49 -40.54 18.38
CA ASP A 57 -8.92 -41.49 19.43
C ASP A 57 -10.31 -42.15 19.22
N SER A 58 -10.73 -42.34 17.97
CA SER A 58 -12.00 -43.00 17.66
C SER A 58 -12.05 -44.45 18.18
N PRO A 59 -13.08 -44.83 18.98
CA PRO A 59 -13.25 -46.19 19.45
C PRO A 59 -13.52 -47.19 18.32
N LEU A 60 -13.33 -48.49 18.60
CA LEU A 60 -13.71 -49.56 17.68
C LEU A 60 -15.20 -49.41 17.30
N LEU A 61 -15.50 -49.49 15.99
CA LEU A 61 -16.82 -49.31 15.38
C LEU A 61 -17.43 -47.88 15.42
N LEU A 62 -16.69 -46.84 15.82
CA LEU A 62 -17.19 -45.46 15.82
C LEU A 62 -16.31 -44.53 14.96
N GLY A 63 -16.94 -43.45 14.49
CA GLY A 63 -16.28 -42.33 13.81
C GLY A 63 -16.42 -41.02 14.58
N ARG A 64 -15.46 -40.12 14.39
CA ARG A 64 -15.40 -38.77 14.96
C ARG A 64 -15.16 -37.75 13.87
N GLY A 65 -16.07 -36.79 13.75
CA GLY A 65 -15.96 -35.60 12.91
C GLY A 65 -15.77 -34.38 13.81
N ALA A 66 -14.69 -33.65 13.58
CA ALA A 66 -14.44 -32.38 14.27
C ALA A 66 -15.20 -31.23 13.61
N ALA A 67 -15.25 -30.10 14.29
CA ALA A 67 -15.98 -28.93 13.81
C ALA A 67 -15.13 -28.04 12.89
N GLY A 68 -15.79 -27.27 12.03
CA GLY A 68 -15.12 -26.27 11.20
C GLY A 68 -14.85 -24.97 11.95
N GLY A 69 -13.83 -24.23 11.54
CA GLY A 69 -13.54 -22.89 12.02
C GLY A 69 -14.45 -21.83 11.40
N GLY A 70 -14.67 -20.73 12.11
CA GLY A 70 -15.47 -19.61 11.64
C GLY A 70 -14.74 -18.76 10.60
N GLY A 71 -15.50 -18.14 9.69
CA GLY A 71 -14.97 -17.19 8.73
C GLY A 71 -14.66 -15.83 9.36
N GLY A 72 -13.73 -15.08 8.78
CA GLY A 72 -13.39 -13.71 9.20
C GLY A 72 -14.49 -12.70 8.85
N ALA A 73 -14.61 -11.67 9.70
CA ALA A 73 -15.49 -10.54 9.47
C ALA A 73 -14.99 -9.64 8.34
N TYR A 74 -15.84 -8.72 7.90
CA TYR A 74 -15.51 -7.62 7.01
C TYR A 74 -15.78 -6.28 7.70
N ALA A 75 -14.90 -5.32 7.46
CA ALA A 75 -15.12 -3.93 7.83
C ALA A 75 -14.69 -2.97 6.71
N SER A 76 -15.40 -1.85 6.57
CA SER A 76 -15.01 -0.76 5.67
C SER A 76 -15.31 0.61 6.28
N ALA A 77 -14.37 1.54 6.13
CA ALA A 77 -14.50 2.91 6.59
C ALA A 77 -13.57 3.84 5.80
N PRO A 78 -13.96 5.12 5.61
CA PRO A 78 -12.99 6.16 5.33
C PRO A 78 -12.15 6.44 6.59
N ILE A 79 -10.84 6.59 6.42
CA ILE A 79 -9.95 7.08 7.47
C ILE A 79 -9.25 8.35 7.00
N LEU A 80 -9.09 9.31 7.91
CA LEU A 80 -8.32 10.52 7.66
C LEU A 80 -6.84 10.21 7.77
N VAL A 81 -6.07 10.65 6.78
CA VAL A 81 -4.63 10.38 6.69
C VAL A 81 -3.87 11.68 6.45
N THR A 82 -2.58 11.66 6.75
CA THR A 82 -1.70 12.79 6.47
C THR A 82 -0.92 12.51 5.19
N PRO A 83 -0.92 13.41 4.19
CA PRO A 83 -0.10 13.26 2.99
C PRO A 83 1.38 13.00 3.32
N GLY A 84 1.99 12.02 2.63
CA GLY A 84 3.39 11.64 2.86
C GLY A 84 3.64 10.76 4.10
N ALA A 85 2.64 10.51 4.96
CA ALA A 85 2.76 9.56 6.04
C ALA A 85 2.84 8.11 5.51
N THR A 86 3.44 7.21 6.28
CA THR A 86 3.44 5.78 5.99
C THR A 86 2.49 5.06 6.93
N LEU A 87 1.47 4.40 6.39
CA LEU A 87 0.56 3.57 7.15
C LEU A 87 1.07 2.12 7.21
N ASN A 88 1.03 1.52 8.39
CA ASN A 88 1.38 0.12 8.58
C ASN A 88 0.12 -0.74 8.45
N VAL A 89 0.05 -1.53 7.38
CA VAL A 89 -1.08 -2.39 7.05
C VAL A 89 -0.87 -3.75 7.71
N VAL A 90 -1.83 -4.16 8.53
CA VAL A 90 -1.87 -5.47 9.16
C VAL A 90 -2.90 -6.33 8.45
N VAL A 91 -2.46 -7.45 7.89
CA VAL A 91 -3.31 -8.46 7.28
C VAL A 91 -3.19 -9.74 8.11
N ALA A 92 -4.33 -10.26 8.56
CA ALA A 92 -4.37 -11.53 9.26
C ALA A 92 -3.70 -12.64 8.42
N SER A 93 -2.75 -13.35 9.01
CA SER A 93 -2.09 -14.48 8.36
C SER A 93 -3.04 -15.67 8.21
N GLN A 94 -2.62 -16.66 7.42
CA GLN A 94 -3.24 -17.98 7.46
C GLN A 94 -3.12 -18.58 8.87
N THR A 95 -4.15 -19.30 9.29
CA THR A 95 -4.21 -20.00 10.57
C THR A 95 -4.04 -21.50 10.32
N ALA A 96 -2.92 -22.08 10.74
CA ALA A 96 -2.69 -23.51 10.55
C ALA A 96 -3.72 -24.36 11.31
N GLY A 97 -4.10 -25.49 10.72
CA GLY A 97 -4.89 -26.52 11.41
C GLY A 97 -4.07 -27.25 12.46
N THR A 98 -4.74 -27.78 13.48
CA THR A 98 -4.11 -28.57 14.54
C THR A 98 -4.85 -29.91 14.70
N SER A 99 -4.24 -30.86 15.42
CA SER A 99 -4.91 -32.09 15.84
C SER A 99 -5.83 -31.90 17.06
N GLY A 100 -5.86 -30.69 17.63
CA GLY A 100 -6.70 -30.30 18.76
C GLY A 100 -7.74 -29.26 18.35
N VAL A 101 -8.08 -28.37 19.28
CA VAL A 101 -8.99 -27.25 18.98
C VAL A 101 -8.34 -26.35 17.94
N GLY A 102 -9.12 -25.94 16.95
CA GLY A 102 -8.68 -24.99 15.94
C GLY A 102 -8.26 -23.66 16.57
N ALA A 103 -7.28 -23.01 15.99
CA ALA A 103 -6.88 -21.67 16.41
C ALA A 103 -7.81 -20.61 15.78
N ALA A 104 -7.99 -19.50 16.48
CA ALA A 104 -8.69 -18.33 15.93
C ALA A 104 -7.84 -17.63 14.86
N GLY A 105 -8.52 -17.08 13.85
CA GLY A 105 -7.92 -16.21 12.86
C GLY A 105 -7.54 -14.85 13.45
N GLY A 106 -6.52 -14.23 12.86
CA GLY A 106 -6.11 -12.88 13.23
C GLY A 106 -7.06 -11.78 12.73
N ASN A 107 -6.85 -10.56 13.23
CA ASN A 107 -7.54 -9.37 12.76
C ASN A 107 -6.78 -8.70 11.60
N SER A 108 -7.49 -7.99 10.72
CA SER A 108 -6.88 -7.12 9.72
C SER A 108 -7.25 -5.67 9.97
N THR A 109 -6.28 -4.76 9.88
CA THR A 109 -6.41 -3.35 10.27
C THR A 109 -5.27 -2.49 9.71
N ILE A 110 -5.28 -1.19 10.02
CA ILE A 110 -4.15 -0.28 9.89
C ILE A 110 -3.68 0.08 11.31
N THR A 111 -2.40 -0.11 11.62
CA THR A 111 -1.88 0.17 12.97
C THR A 111 -2.15 1.63 13.37
N GLY A 112 -2.72 1.82 14.56
CA GLY A 112 -3.13 3.13 15.09
C GLY A 112 -4.53 3.58 14.65
N PHE A 113 -5.22 2.81 13.80
CA PHE A 113 -6.59 3.08 13.35
C PHE A 113 -7.56 1.95 13.73
N GLU A 114 -7.22 1.10 14.71
CA GLU A 114 -7.99 -0.09 15.09
C GLU A 114 -9.42 0.24 15.54
N SER A 115 -9.62 1.43 16.15
CA SER A 115 -10.95 1.92 16.54
C SER A 115 -11.81 2.40 15.36
N SER A 116 -11.18 2.68 14.21
CA SER A 116 -11.84 3.19 13.00
C SER A 116 -12.00 2.11 11.93
N ILE A 117 -11.03 1.21 11.80
CA ILE A 117 -11.04 0.12 10.83
C ILE A 117 -10.38 -1.14 11.42
N LEU A 118 -11.18 -2.14 11.74
CA LEU A 118 -10.71 -3.45 12.17
C LEU A 118 -11.73 -4.52 11.76
N ALA A 119 -11.26 -5.52 11.03
CA ALA A 119 -12.04 -6.70 10.69
C ALA A 119 -11.59 -7.87 11.57
N ALA A 120 -12.50 -8.34 12.43
CA ALA A 120 -12.22 -9.42 13.38
C ALA A 120 -12.00 -10.78 12.68
N GLY A 121 -11.06 -11.58 13.17
CA GLY A 121 -10.91 -12.96 12.75
C GLY A 121 -12.02 -13.88 13.28
N GLY A 122 -12.21 -15.03 12.63
CA GLY A 122 -13.12 -16.08 13.10
C GLY A 122 -12.48 -16.98 14.15
N SER A 123 -13.28 -17.54 15.06
CA SER A 123 -12.82 -18.50 16.06
C SER A 123 -12.49 -19.86 15.41
N GLY A 124 -11.61 -20.64 16.03
CA GLY A 124 -11.35 -22.02 15.60
C GLY A 124 -12.49 -22.96 15.95
N GLY A 125 -12.57 -24.09 15.25
CA GLY A 125 -13.55 -25.15 15.52
C GLY A 125 -13.10 -26.11 16.63
N ASP A 126 -14.06 -26.65 17.38
CA ASP A 126 -13.75 -27.61 18.44
C ASP A 126 -13.21 -28.94 17.87
N ALA A 127 -12.26 -29.52 18.60
CA ALA A 127 -11.71 -30.84 18.32
C ALA A 127 -12.70 -31.95 18.66
N ASN A 128 -12.49 -33.14 18.09
CA ASN A 128 -13.25 -34.34 18.46
C ASN A 128 -12.35 -35.47 18.94
N ASN A 129 -12.05 -35.44 20.24
CA ASN A 129 -11.12 -36.38 20.87
C ASN A 129 -11.78 -37.17 22.02
N THR A 130 -13.05 -36.89 22.30
CA THR A 130 -13.86 -37.59 23.33
C THR A 130 -15.23 -38.04 22.82
N GLY A 131 -15.55 -37.80 21.54
CA GLY A 131 -16.89 -38.00 20.98
C GLY A 131 -17.85 -36.85 21.27
N GLY A 132 -19.01 -36.85 20.60
CA GLY A 132 -20.07 -35.84 20.74
C GLY A 132 -20.33 -35.04 19.47
N SER A 133 -20.89 -33.84 19.62
CA SER A 133 -21.10 -32.88 18.53
C SER A 133 -20.30 -31.61 18.81
N PRO A 134 -18.98 -31.58 18.50
CA PRO A 134 -18.14 -30.41 18.73
C PRO A 134 -18.72 -29.19 18.00
N ALA A 135 -18.66 -28.02 18.63
CA ALA A 135 -19.26 -26.81 18.08
C ALA A 135 -18.34 -26.18 17.01
N GLY A 136 -18.96 -25.68 15.95
CA GLY A 136 -18.30 -24.86 14.95
C GLY A 136 -17.77 -23.55 15.54
N GLY A 137 -16.61 -23.12 15.07
CA GLY A 137 -16.05 -21.82 15.43
C GLY A 137 -16.99 -20.69 15.03
N THR A 138 -17.21 -19.73 15.93
CA THR A 138 -17.98 -18.53 15.60
C THR A 138 -17.26 -17.71 14.53
N GLY A 139 -18.00 -17.17 13.56
CA GLY A 139 -17.46 -16.22 12.61
C GLY A 139 -17.03 -14.93 13.31
N GLY A 140 -16.10 -14.19 12.70
CA GLY A 140 -15.70 -12.88 13.19
C GLY A 140 -16.92 -11.99 13.31
N THR A 141 -17.11 -11.36 14.48
CA THR A 141 -18.37 -10.68 14.81
C THR A 141 -18.35 -9.20 14.44
N ILE A 142 -19.54 -8.63 14.25
CA ILE A 142 -19.73 -7.18 14.08
C ILE A 142 -19.32 -6.41 15.34
N ALA A 143 -19.53 -7.00 16.53
CA ALA A 143 -19.19 -6.39 17.81
C ALA A 143 -17.68 -6.29 18.02
N ALA A 144 -16.93 -7.29 17.56
CA ALA A 144 -15.46 -7.29 17.60
C ALA A 144 -14.82 -6.49 16.45
N SER A 145 -15.61 -5.92 15.54
CA SER A 145 -15.12 -5.19 14.36
C SER A 145 -15.41 -3.68 14.46
N ALA A 146 -14.53 -2.88 13.87
CA ALA A 146 -14.64 -1.43 13.77
C ALA A 146 -14.71 -0.99 12.30
N GLY A 147 -15.63 -0.07 11.98
CA GLY A 147 -15.85 0.42 10.62
C GLY A 147 -17.24 1.00 10.44
N SER A 148 -17.44 1.79 9.38
CA SER A 148 -18.74 2.35 9.00
C SER A 148 -19.68 1.25 8.51
N SER A 149 -19.17 0.32 7.70
CA SER A 149 -19.89 -0.86 7.22
C SER A 149 -19.22 -2.11 7.76
N LYS A 150 -20.00 -3.01 8.36
CA LYS A 150 -19.50 -4.22 9.02
C LYS A 150 -20.40 -5.42 8.69
N PHE A 151 -19.77 -6.55 8.38
CA PHE A 151 -20.47 -7.82 8.16
C PHE A 151 -19.77 -8.92 8.94
N ALA A 152 -20.54 -9.74 9.65
CA ALA A 152 -19.99 -10.90 10.36
C ALA A 152 -19.56 -11.98 9.37
N GLY A 153 -18.51 -12.72 9.71
CA GLY A 153 -18.18 -13.97 9.04
C GLY A 153 -19.21 -15.04 9.36
N VAL A 154 -19.28 -16.08 8.54
CA VAL A 154 -20.18 -17.21 8.78
C VAL A 154 -19.56 -18.14 9.83
N ASN A 155 -20.38 -18.72 10.70
CA ASN A 155 -19.92 -19.73 11.65
C ASN A 155 -19.50 -21.02 10.93
N GLY A 156 -18.53 -21.73 11.49
CA GLY A 156 -18.23 -23.10 11.08
C GLY A 156 -19.40 -24.04 11.39
N GLY A 157 -19.49 -25.14 10.64
CA GLY A 157 -20.39 -26.23 10.93
C GLY A 157 -19.92 -27.04 12.13
N ASN A 158 -20.88 -27.60 12.87
CA ASN A 158 -20.58 -28.53 13.96
C ASN A 158 -20.02 -29.84 13.41
N GLY A 159 -19.17 -30.49 14.21
CA GLY A 159 -18.78 -31.87 13.96
C GLY A 159 -19.88 -32.86 14.36
N ASN A 160 -19.77 -34.10 13.91
CA ASN A 160 -20.63 -35.19 14.39
C ASN A 160 -19.81 -36.36 14.94
N SER A 161 -20.45 -37.21 15.73
CA SER A 161 -19.90 -38.49 16.19
C SER A 161 -21.02 -39.47 16.35
N TRP A 162 -20.64 -40.72 16.64
CA TRP A 162 -21.55 -41.82 17.00
C TRP A 162 -22.23 -42.49 15.81
N ASN A 163 -21.62 -42.34 14.63
CA ASN A 163 -21.94 -43.11 13.45
C ASN A 163 -21.45 -44.56 13.66
N LEU A 164 -22.38 -45.50 13.79
CA LEU A 164 -22.06 -46.93 13.86
C LEU A 164 -21.30 -47.35 12.59
N LEU A 165 -20.16 -48.02 12.74
CA LEU A 165 -19.22 -48.38 11.68
C LEU A 165 -18.62 -47.19 10.92
N GLY A 166 -18.77 -45.97 11.44
CA GLY A 166 -18.38 -44.74 10.73
C GLY A 166 -19.26 -44.46 9.51
N LEU A 167 -20.46 -45.06 9.42
CA LEU A 167 -21.37 -44.85 8.29
C LEU A 167 -21.85 -43.40 8.23
N LEU A 168 -21.64 -42.74 7.09
CA LEU A 168 -22.00 -41.33 6.87
C LEU A 168 -21.27 -40.37 7.83
N LEU A 169 -20.03 -40.70 8.21
CA LEU A 169 -19.21 -39.82 9.05
C LEU A 169 -18.91 -38.52 8.31
N SER A 170 -19.10 -37.37 8.96
CA SER A 170 -18.75 -36.08 8.38
C SER A 170 -18.21 -35.07 9.39
N SER A 171 -17.29 -34.23 8.95
CA SER A 171 -16.84 -33.08 9.72
C SER A 171 -17.72 -31.85 9.49
N GLY A 172 -17.56 -30.86 10.36
CA GLY A 172 -18.12 -29.53 10.14
C GLY A 172 -17.39 -28.81 9.00
N ALA A 173 -18.15 -28.20 8.08
CA ALA A 173 -17.59 -27.29 7.08
C ALA A 173 -17.03 -26.02 7.73
N GLY A 174 -16.03 -25.40 7.11
CA GLY A 174 -15.56 -24.07 7.53
C GLY A 174 -16.58 -22.99 7.20
N GLY A 175 -16.60 -21.91 7.98
CA GLY A 175 -17.41 -20.73 7.71
C GLY A 175 -16.83 -19.87 6.58
N ALA A 176 -17.67 -19.33 5.70
CA ALA A 176 -17.24 -18.37 4.69
C ALA A 176 -16.86 -17.00 5.29
N GLY A 177 -15.87 -16.35 4.68
CA GLY A 177 -15.52 -14.96 4.99
C GLY A 177 -16.63 -13.99 4.56
N ALA A 178 -16.81 -12.92 5.31
CA ALA A 178 -17.89 -11.95 5.08
C ALA A 178 -17.74 -11.17 3.76
N ASN A 179 -18.84 -10.59 3.27
CA ASN A 179 -18.89 -9.66 2.12
C ASN A 179 -18.15 -10.20 0.87
N SER A 180 -18.61 -11.35 0.37
CA SER A 180 -17.96 -12.06 -0.74
C SER A 180 -16.48 -12.38 -0.47
N GLY A 181 -16.18 -12.69 0.80
CA GLY A 181 -14.91 -13.27 1.22
C GLY A 181 -14.73 -14.68 0.66
N GLY A 182 -13.65 -15.34 1.04
CA GLY A 182 -13.38 -16.68 0.56
C GLY A 182 -14.32 -17.71 1.19
N ALA A 183 -14.66 -18.74 0.42
CA ALA A 183 -15.44 -19.87 0.90
C ALA A 183 -14.72 -20.58 2.05
N GLY A 184 -15.49 -21.10 3.01
CA GLY A 184 -14.94 -21.99 4.01
C GLY A 184 -14.54 -23.34 3.40
N GLY A 185 -13.67 -24.08 4.09
CA GLY A 185 -13.29 -25.42 3.69
C GLY A 185 -14.52 -26.34 3.63
N GLY A 186 -14.63 -27.15 2.59
CA GLY A 186 -15.73 -28.12 2.47
C GLY A 186 -15.71 -29.13 3.61
N ALA A 187 -16.89 -29.58 4.06
CA ALA A 187 -16.98 -30.69 5.00
C ALA A 187 -16.31 -31.93 4.42
N VAL A 188 -15.58 -32.66 5.25
CA VAL A 188 -14.96 -33.94 4.87
C VAL A 188 -15.93 -35.04 5.25
N SER A 189 -16.20 -35.97 4.33
CA SER A 189 -17.14 -37.08 4.56
C SER A 189 -16.52 -38.41 4.16
N GLY A 190 -16.87 -39.47 4.88
CA GLY A 190 -16.41 -40.83 4.63
C GLY A 190 -17.55 -41.85 4.71
N LEU A 191 -17.45 -42.94 3.93
CA LEU A 191 -18.50 -43.95 3.88
C LEU A 191 -18.33 -45.00 4.98
N ILE A 192 -17.16 -45.63 5.09
CA ILE A 192 -16.85 -46.65 6.11
C ILE A 192 -15.41 -46.42 6.58
N LEU A 193 -15.21 -46.39 7.91
CA LEU A 193 -13.91 -46.33 8.57
C LEU A 193 -12.90 -45.34 7.95
N SER A 194 -13.36 -44.16 7.54
CA SER A 194 -12.52 -43.19 6.84
C SER A 194 -11.77 -42.26 7.82
N ASN A 195 -10.57 -41.88 7.43
CA ASN A 195 -9.73 -40.90 8.11
C ASN A 195 -9.24 -39.88 7.08
N ALA A 196 -9.40 -38.60 7.37
CA ALA A 196 -8.92 -37.55 6.49
C ALA A 196 -8.71 -36.24 7.26
N PRO A 197 -7.67 -35.46 6.90
CA PRO A 197 -7.49 -34.12 7.42
C PRO A 197 -8.59 -33.19 6.91
N GLY A 198 -8.81 -32.08 7.60
CA GLY A 198 -9.73 -31.04 7.15
C GLY A 198 -9.24 -30.33 5.88
N ILE A 199 -10.18 -29.72 5.17
CA ILE A 199 -9.95 -28.93 3.96
C ILE A 199 -9.75 -27.46 4.35
N ALA A 200 -8.73 -26.82 3.78
CA ALA A 200 -8.45 -25.42 4.03
C ALA A 200 -9.56 -24.50 3.47
N GLY A 201 -9.82 -23.39 4.17
CA GLY A 201 -10.63 -22.30 3.64
C GLY A 201 -9.92 -21.53 2.53
N SER A 202 -10.68 -20.76 1.75
CA SER A 202 -10.15 -19.88 0.71
C SER A 202 -9.97 -18.44 1.21
N PRO A 203 -8.98 -17.68 0.71
CA PRO A 203 -8.84 -16.26 1.04
C PRO A 203 -9.90 -15.40 0.32
N ALA A 204 -10.35 -14.28 0.88
CA ALA A 204 -9.98 -13.76 2.20
C ALA A 204 -10.92 -14.30 3.29
N GLY A 205 -10.34 -14.79 4.39
CA GLY A 205 -11.07 -15.06 5.63
C GLY A 205 -11.94 -16.32 5.67
N GLY A 206 -11.87 -17.25 4.71
CA GLY A 206 -12.58 -18.52 4.82
C GLY A 206 -12.02 -19.40 5.94
N GLY A 207 -12.86 -19.93 6.82
CA GLY A 207 -12.48 -20.88 7.87
C GLY A 207 -12.14 -22.26 7.32
N GLY A 208 -11.31 -23.03 8.02
CA GLY A 208 -11.00 -24.42 7.65
C GLY A 208 -12.07 -25.41 8.14
N SER A 209 -12.30 -26.52 7.44
CA SER A 209 -13.21 -27.56 7.92
C SER A 209 -12.57 -28.45 8.99
N GLY A 210 -13.40 -29.15 9.76
CA GLY A 210 -12.90 -30.14 10.72
C GLY A 210 -12.33 -31.38 10.04
N ALA A 211 -11.53 -32.15 10.77
CA ALA A 211 -11.05 -33.46 10.34
C ALA A 211 -12.07 -34.58 10.60
N ILE A 212 -11.88 -35.75 9.98
CA ILE A 212 -12.57 -36.99 10.35
C ILE A 212 -11.57 -38.07 10.77
N ASN A 213 -11.90 -38.83 11.82
CA ASN A 213 -11.11 -39.96 12.29
C ASN A 213 -12.01 -41.15 12.60
N SER A 214 -11.67 -42.34 12.11
CA SER A 214 -12.30 -43.61 12.45
C SER A 214 -11.34 -44.56 13.17
N ALA A 215 -11.89 -45.67 13.68
CA ALA A 215 -11.17 -46.70 14.42
C ALA A 215 -9.80 -47.06 13.81
N LEU A 216 -8.79 -47.19 14.66
CA LEU A 216 -7.40 -47.53 14.32
C LEU A 216 -6.63 -46.49 13.47
N GLY A 217 -7.25 -45.35 13.13
CA GLY A 217 -6.56 -44.32 12.37
C GLY A 217 -5.83 -43.29 13.24
N ALA A 218 -4.70 -42.80 12.73
CA ALA A 218 -3.91 -41.76 13.38
C ALA A 218 -4.68 -40.44 13.51
N ALA A 219 -4.30 -39.62 14.50
CA ALA A 219 -4.87 -38.28 14.70
C ALA A 219 -4.81 -37.45 13.41
N GLN A 220 -5.93 -36.81 13.07
CA GLN A 220 -6.08 -35.99 11.88
C GLN A 220 -6.14 -34.52 12.25
N ILE A 221 -5.47 -33.70 11.45
CA ILE A 221 -5.45 -32.24 11.63
C ILE A 221 -6.66 -31.60 10.96
N GLY A 222 -7.23 -30.58 11.59
CA GLY A 222 -8.24 -29.75 10.95
C GLY A 222 -7.70 -28.96 9.75
N GLY A 223 -8.60 -28.41 8.96
CA GLY A 223 -8.27 -27.57 7.82
C GLY A 223 -7.73 -26.21 8.27
N ALA A 224 -6.78 -25.66 7.51
CA ALA A 224 -6.26 -24.32 7.78
C ALA A 224 -7.33 -23.24 7.49
N GLY A 225 -7.40 -22.22 8.35
CA GLY A 225 -8.17 -21.01 8.10
C GLY A 225 -7.39 -20.06 7.19
N ALA A 226 -8.05 -19.43 6.22
CA ALA A 226 -7.42 -18.59 5.23
C ALA A 226 -7.00 -17.22 5.78
N ALA A 227 -5.96 -16.65 5.18
CA ALA A 227 -5.51 -15.29 5.46
C ALA A 227 -6.60 -14.25 5.18
N GLY A 228 -6.50 -13.11 5.84
CA GLY A 228 -7.31 -11.92 5.59
C GLY A 228 -6.90 -11.18 4.32
N ARG A 229 -7.42 -9.96 4.16
CA ARG A 229 -7.07 -9.04 3.08
C ARG A 229 -7.33 -7.60 3.51
N VAL A 230 -6.53 -6.66 3.03
CA VAL A 230 -6.81 -5.23 3.15
C VAL A 230 -6.75 -4.60 1.76
N ILE A 231 -7.70 -3.73 1.44
CA ILE A 231 -7.74 -2.94 0.21
C ILE A 231 -7.87 -1.47 0.60
N ILE A 232 -6.99 -0.64 0.06
CA ILE A 232 -7.00 0.82 0.26
C ILE A 232 -7.32 1.48 -1.08
N SER A 233 -8.36 2.30 -1.12
CA SER A 233 -8.79 3.05 -2.30
C SER A 233 -8.80 4.55 -2.02
N TYR A 234 -8.38 5.36 -2.99
CA TYR A 234 -8.26 6.81 -2.85
C TYR A 234 -8.31 7.51 -4.21
N SER A 235 -8.57 8.81 -4.19
CA SER A 235 -8.53 9.65 -5.39
C SER A 235 -7.17 10.31 -5.53
N CYS A 236 -6.61 10.27 -6.74
CA CYS A 236 -5.36 10.95 -7.04
C CYS A 236 -5.58 12.43 -7.35
N PRO A 237 -4.83 13.34 -6.69
CA PRO A 237 -4.78 14.73 -7.12
C PRO A 237 -4.13 14.86 -8.51
N ASN A 238 -4.51 15.91 -9.25
CA ASN A 238 -3.84 16.27 -10.49
C ASN A 238 -2.70 17.25 -10.15
N TYR A 239 -1.45 16.80 -10.35
CA TYR A 239 -0.28 17.59 -10.03
C TYR A 239 0.07 18.54 -11.16
N SER A 240 0.30 19.82 -10.82
CA SER A 240 0.74 20.82 -11.78
C SER A 240 1.60 21.89 -11.13
N ILE A 241 2.42 22.53 -11.97
CA ILE A 241 3.36 23.57 -11.59
C ILE A 241 3.06 24.87 -12.36
N THR A 242 3.30 25.99 -11.71
CA THR A 242 3.14 27.35 -12.25
C THR A 242 4.47 27.98 -12.64
N SER A 243 5.59 27.52 -12.08
CA SER A 243 6.93 27.95 -12.48
C SER A 243 7.99 26.91 -12.12
N THR A 244 9.08 26.94 -12.89
CA THR A 244 10.32 26.20 -12.61
C THR A 244 11.48 27.17 -12.71
N THR A 245 12.36 27.18 -11.72
CA THR A 245 13.58 28.00 -11.70
C THR A 245 14.78 27.16 -11.31
N ALA A 246 15.97 27.54 -11.78
CA ALA A 246 17.20 26.80 -11.52
C ALA A 246 18.31 27.72 -11.01
N THR A 247 19.21 27.18 -10.22
CA THR A 247 20.43 27.87 -9.77
C THR A 247 21.57 27.63 -10.75
N SER A 248 22.21 28.68 -11.26
CA SER A 248 23.44 28.53 -12.03
C SER A 248 24.58 27.96 -11.18
N ILE A 249 25.47 27.20 -11.79
CA ILE A 249 26.59 26.51 -11.12
C ILE A 249 27.91 26.82 -11.80
N CYS A 250 29.01 26.69 -11.06
CA CYS A 250 30.35 26.67 -11.64
C CYS A 250 30.83 25.22 -11.77
N ALA A 251 31.52 24.89 -12.86
CA ALA A 251 32.06 23.55 -13.08
C ALA A 251 33.06 23.12 -12.00
N SER A 252 33.68 24.06 -11.28
CA SER A 252 34.55 23.75 -10.12
C SER A 252 33.76 23.46 -8.83
N SER A 253 32.49 23.84 -8.75
CA SER A 253 31.63 23.64 -7.57
C SER A 253 30.84 22.32 -7.61
N GLY A 254 30.74 21.68 -8.77
CA GLY A 254 30.08 20.38 -8.93
C GLY A 254 29.32 20.22 -10.25
N THR A 255 28.57 19.13 -10.35
CA THR A 255 27.83 18.72 -11.56
C THR A 255 26.32 18.62 -11.32
N THR A 256 25.83 19.27 -10.27
CA THR A 256 24.43 19.21 -9.82
C THR A 256 23.87 20.60 -9.62
N SER A 257 22.60 20.83 -9.97
CA SER A 257 21.90 22.10 -9.77
C SER A 257 20.63 21.88 -8.96
N SER A 258 20.31 22.82 -8.06
CA SER A 258 19.01 22.87 -7.42
C SER A 258 17.98 23.42 -8.41
N ILE A 259 16.84 22.73 -8.51
CA ILE A 259 15.70 23.12 -9.32
C ILE A 259 14.53 23.35 -8.37
N ALA A 260 14.05 24.58 -8.32
CA ALA A 260 12.87 24.96 -7.56
C ALA A 260 11.64 24.95 -8.45
N VAL A 261 10.58 24.31 -7.96
CA VAL A 261 9.25 24.29 -8.59
C VAL A 261 8.27 25.01 -7.70
N SER A 262 7.39 25.80 -8.31
CA SER A 262 6.25 26.42 -7.62
C SER A 262 4.95 26.02 -8.31
N GLY A 263 3.86 25.97 -7.54
CA GLY A 263 2.53 25.62 -8.00
C GLY A 263 1.46 26.18 -7.06
N ASN A 264 0.19 25.99 -7.40
CA ASN A 264 -0.89 26.23 -6.44
C ASN A 264 -0.83 25.16 -5.33
N ALA A 265 -1.17 25.52 -4.10
CA ALA A 265 -1.15 24.59 -2.97
C ALA A 265 -1.99 23.31 -3.21
N ALA A 266 -3.09 23.44 -3.97
CA ALA A 266 -3.93 22.29 -4.33
C ALA A 266 -3.33 21.40 -5.43
N SER A 267 -2.51 21.95 -6.32
CA SER A 267 -1.90 21.22 -7.44
C SER A 267 -0.47 20.76 -7.17
N LEU A 268 0.18 21.32 -6.14
CA LEU A 268 1.45 20.86 -5.60
C LEU A 268 1.32 20.72 -4.07
N PRO A 269 0.48 19.79 -3.59
CA PRO A 269 0.25 19.60 -2.17
C PRO A 269 1.49 19.04 -1.44
N ILE A 270 1.43 19.06 -0.11
CA ILE A 270 2.48 18.45 0.73
C ILE A 270 2.60 16.96 0.41
N GLY A 271 3.84 16.50 0.32
CA GLY A 271 4.16 15.09 0.15
C GLY A 271 5.47 14.86 -0.60
N ASN A 272 5.74 13.58 -0.84
CA ASN A 272 6.92 13.11 -1.55
C ASN A 272 6.56 12.80 -2.99
N TYR A 273 7.42 13.22 -3.90
CA TYR A 273 7.27 13.08 -5.33
C TYR A 273 8.52 12.47 -5.94
N VAL A 274 8.33 11.76 -7.05
CA VAL A 274 9.38 11.44 -8.02
C VAL A 274 9.15 12.31 -9.24
N VAL A 275 10.12 13.16 -9.54
CA VAL A 275 10.14 14.03 -10.71
C VAL A 275 10.81 13.28 -11.84
N THR A 276 10.14 13.17 -12.99
CA THR A 276 10.80 12.77 -14.23
C THR A 276 11.14 14.02 -15.03
N TYR A 277 12.40 14.14 -15.48
CA TYR A 277 12.87 15.30 -16.23
C TYR A 277 13.87 14.92 -17.33
N ASN A 278 14.00 15.81 -18.31
CA ASN A 278 15.01 15.76 -19.36
C ASN A 278 16.04 16.88 -19.13
N ARG A 279 17.28 16.65 -19.57
CA ARG A 279 18.39 17.60 -19.55
C ARG A 279 18.92 17.76 -20.97
N SER A 280 19.12 18.99 -21.46
CA SER A 280 19.54 19.20 -22.86
C SER A 280 21.05 19.07 -23.10
N SER A 281 21.90 19.41 -22.12
CA SER A 281 23.36 19.35 -22.26
C SER A 281 24.09 18.99 -20.96
N PRO A 282 24.91 17.93 -20.92
CA PRO A 282 24.86 16.78 -21.84
C PRO A 282 23.44 16.20 -21.89
N SER A 283 22.99 15.70 -23.05
CA SER A 283 21.62 15.18 -23.18
C SER A 283 21.36 14.04 -22.20
N GLY A 284 20.21 14.08 -21.53
CA GLY A 284 19.69 13.02 -20.67
C GLY A 284 18.17 13.02 -20.71
N ILE A 285 17.57 11.84 -20.84
CA ILE A 285 16.12 11.67 -20.97
C ILE A 285 15.56 10.83 -19.85
N ALA A 286 14.34 11.13 -19.40
CA ALA A 286 13.62 10.41 -18.36
C ALA A 286 14.45 10.19 -17.08
N LEU A 287 15.26 11.18 -16.72
CA LEU A 287 16.00 11.18 -15.46
C LEU A 287 15.02 11.35 -14.30
N THR A 288 15.30 10.70 -13.18
CA THR A 288 14.45 10.78 -11.99
C THR A 288 15.16 11.46 -10.83
N ALA A 289 14.40 12.20 -10.03
CA ALA A 289 14.87 12.79 -8.78
C ALA A 289 13.73 12.87 -7.76
N ASN A 290 14.07 12.74 -6.48
CA ASN A 290 13.11 12.92 -5.41
C ASN A 290 12.86 14.42 -5.19
N LEU A 291 11.59 14.78 -5.05
CA LEU A 291 11.11 16.11 -4.70
C LEU A 291 10.30 15.99 -3.41
N THR A 292 10.66 16.75 -2.40
CA THR A 292 9.87 16.85 -1.16
C THR A 292 9.20 18.21 -1.11
N VAL A 293 7.88 18.22 -0.95
CA VAL A 293 7.08 19.42 -0.75
C VAL A 293 6.70 19.47 0.72
N SER A 294 7.46 20.23 1.51
CA SER A 294 7.20 20.42 2.95
C SER A 294 6.16 21.52 3.20
N THR A 295 6.07 22.49 2.29
CA THR A 295 5.09 23.56 2.27
C THR A 295 4.35 23.50 0.94
N ALA A 296 3.03 23.34 0.98
CA ALA A 296 2.21 23.22 -0.23
C ALA A 296 2.48 24.40 -1.20
N GLY A 297 2.64 24.08 -2.48
CA GLY A 297 2.92 25.05 -3.53
C GLY A 297 4.39 25.27 -3.85
N THR A 298 5.34 24.75 -3.06
CA THR A 298 6.78 24.93 -3.33
C THR A 298 7.58 23.67 -3.02
N GLY A 299 8.54 23.33 -3.87
CA GLY A 299 9.50 22.28 -3.58
C GLY A 299 10.77 22.40 -4.40
N THR A 300 11.78 21.62 -4.01
CA THR A 300 13.08 21.59 -4.70
C THR A 300 13.52 20.16 -4.96
N PHE A 301 14.10 19.91 -6.13
CA PHE A 301 14.83 18.67 -6.43
C PHE A 301 16.20 19.01 -7.02
N THR A 302 17.08 18.02 -7.05
CA THR A 302 18.44 18.18 -7.58
C THR A 302 18.55 17.55 -8.97
N ALA A 303 18.86 18.37 -9.97
CA ALA A 303 19.25 17.88 -11.29
C ALA A 303 20.74 17.50 -11.26
N VAL A 304 21.09 16.35 -11.86
CA VAL A 304 22.47 15.82 -11.84
C VAL A 304 23.08 15.81 -13.24
N GLY A 305 24.39 15.51 -13.34
CA GLY A 305 25.11 15.26 -14.59
C GLY A 305 25.33 16.47 -15.49
N LEU A 306 25.38 17.67 -14.92
CA LEU A 306 25.70 18.93 -15.59
C LEU A 306 27.22 19.09 -15.72
N THR A 307 27.85 18.29 -16.59
CA THR A 307 29.32 18.22 -16.74
C THR A 307 29.88 19.12 -17.84
N THR A 308 29.03 19.69 -18.69
CA THR A 308 29.44 20.51 -19.84
C THR A 308 29.14 21.99 -19.56
N ALA A 309 30.16 22.84 -19.72
CA ALA A 309 29.99 24.29 -19.59
C ALA A 309 29.04 24.85 -20.66
N GLY A 310 28.26 25.86 -20.31
CA GLY A 310 27.24 26.48 -21.16
C GLY A 310 25.84 26.38 -20.56
N SER A 311 24.82 26.47 -21.42
CA SER A 311 23.42 26.45 -21.02
C SER A 311 22.82 25.04 -21.15
N SER A 312 22.11 24.59 -20.12
CA SER A 312 21.39 23.31 -20.11
C SER A 312 19.95 23.54 -19.65
N ALA A 313 18.99 23.14 -20.48
CA ALA A 313 17.58 23.18 -20.14
C ALA A 313 17.21 21.91 -19.35
N ILE A 314 16.55 22.10 -18.22
CA ILE A 314 15.93 21.05 -17.41
C ILE A 314 14.43 21.13 -17.63
N THR A 315 13.86 20.12 -18.28
CA THR A 315 12.42 20.05 -18.60
C THR A 315 11.76 18.93 -17.83
N ILE A 316 10.90 19.28 -16.88
CA ILE A 316 10.09 18.34 -16.09
C ILE A 316 8.97 17.79 -16.97
N THR A 317 8.87 16.47 -17.09
CA THR A 317 7.87 15.81 -17.94
C THR A 317 6.77 15.12 -17.13
N LYS A 318 7.04 14.78 -15.87
CA LYS A 318 6.10 14.03 -15.03
C LYS A 318 6.34 14.25 -13.54
N LEU A 319 5.26 14.26 -12.77
CA LEU A 319 5.28 14.11 -11.31
C LEU A 319 4.54 12.84 -10.91
N ASP A 320 5.20 11.99 -10.14
CA ASP A 320 4.64 10.77 -9.55
C ASP A 320 4.64 10.86 -8.02
N SER A 321 3.62 10.33 -7.37
CA SER A 321 3.54 10.13 -5.92
C SER A 321 2.80 8.81 -5.63
N ASP A 322 3.57 7.79 -5.24
CA ASP A 322 3.15 6.37 -5.30
C ASP A 322 2.46 6.08 -6.66
N THR A 323 1.20 5.66 -6.68
CA THR A 323 0.46 5.36 -7.92
C THR A 323 -0.17 6.59 -8.58
N CYS A 324 -0.16 7.76 -7.93
CA CYS A 324 -0.70 8.99 -8.50
C CYS A 324 0.31 9.64 -9.43
N SER A 325 -0.12 9.97 -10.64
CA SER A 325 0.77 10.50 -11.66
C SER A 325 0.14 11.62 -12.45
N SER A 326 0.95 12.58 -12.89
CA SER A 326 0.51 13.67 -13.78
C SER A 326 1.62 14.02 -14.76
N ILE A 327 1.25 14.12 -16.04
CA ILE A 327 2.14 14.58 -17.11
C ILE A 327 2.22 16.11 -17.02
N ILE A 328 3.43 16.64 -17.08
CA ILE A 328 3.68 18.08 -16.96
C ILE A 328 4.16 18.63 -18.31
N THR A 329 3.39 19.56 -18.87
CA THR A 329 3.62 20.12 -20.22
C THR A 329 3.77 21.64 -20.26
N THR A 330 3.51 22.34 -19.16
CA THR A 330 3.56 23.81 -19.08
C THR A 330 4.37 24.25 -17.87
N ASN A 331 5.01 25.42 -17.98
CA ASN A 331 5.84 26.04 -16.92
C ASN A 331 6.91 25.11 -16.32
N ASN A 332 7.38 24.17 -17.14
CA ASN A 332 8.11 22.99 -16.71
C ASN A 332 9.59 22.99 -17.08
N THR A 333 10.07 24.09 -17.64
CA THR A 333 11.46 24.19 -18.10
C THR A 333 12.18 25.30 -17.33
N ALA A 334 13.37 24.98 -16.81
CA ALA A 334 14.31 25.95 -16.27
C ALA A 334 15.67 25.80 -16.95
N THR A 335 16.40 26.91 -17.05
CA THR A 335 17.73 26.93 -17.65
C THR A 335 18.80 27.01 -16.58
N VAL A 336 19.69 26.03 -16.56
CA VAL A 336 20.91 26.03 -15.75
C VAL A 336 22.05 26.58 -16.59
N THR A 337 22.76 27.59 -16.09
CA THR A 337 24.03 28.01 -16.68
C THR A 337 25.18 27.37 -15.90
N VAL A 338 26.03 26.62 -16.60
CA VAL A 338 27.25 26.01 -16.08
C VAL A 338 28.43 26.86 -16.53
N SER A 339 28.98 27.66 -15.62
CA SER A 339 30.19 28.44 -15.90
C SER A 339 31.41 27.53 -15.95
N ALA A 340 32.36 27.84 -16.84
CA ALA A 340 33.64 27.14 -16.90
C ALA A 340 34.40 27.25 -15.57
N ALA A 341 35.27 26.28 -15.29
CA ALA A 341 36.10 26.29 -14.08
C ALA A 341 36.97 27.56 -14.07
N THR A 342 37.12 28.16 -12.88
CA THR A 342 37.97 29.33 -12.70
C THR A 342 39.43 28.96 -12.92
N VAL A 343 40.12 29.71 -13.79
CA VAL A 343 41.55 29.53 -14.07
C VAL A 343 42.26 30.80 -13.64
N GLY A 344 43.24 30.67 -12.75
CA GLY A 344 43.97 31.80 -12.16
C GLY A 344 44.81 32.60 -13.17
N GLY A 345 45.10 32.02 -14.34
CA GLY A 345 45.93 32.63 -15.38
C GLY A 345 47.42 32.71 -15.02
N THR A 346 48.18 33.38 -15.86
CA THR A 346 49.61 33.64 -15.68
C THR A 346 49.85 35.15 -15.70
N VAL A 347 50.56 35.66 -14.70
CA VAL A 347 51.01 37.06 -14.67
C VAL A 347 52.34 37.17 -15.40
N SER A 348 52.41 38.09 -16.36
CA SER A 348 53.63 38.44 -17.08
C SER A 348 53.92 39.94 -17.01
N GLY A 349 55.12 40.32 -17.43
CA GLY A 349 55.64 41.68 -17.24
C GLY A 349 56.27 41.84 -15.86
N GLY A 350 56.30 43.09 -15.39
CA GLY A 350 57.05 43.46 -14.20
C GLY A 350 58.56 43.51 -14.44
N THR A 351 59.22 44.35 -13.65
CA THR A 351 60.68 44.46 -13.59
C THR A 351 61.07 44.43 -12.11
N THR A 352 62.34 44.09 -11.82
CA THR A 352 62.88 44.28 -10.48
C THR A 352 62.81 45.77 -10.14
N ILE A 353 62.17 46.10 -9.02
CA ILE A 353 62.02 47.48 -8.54
C ILE A 353 62.67 47.64 -7.16
N ASN A 354 63.09 48.86 -6.85
CA ASN A 354 63.49 49.23 -5.49
C ASN A 354 62.24 49.46 -4.63
N ALA A 355 62.37 49.26 -3.32
CA ALA A 355 61.28 49.49 -2.37
C ALA A 355 60.75 50.94 -2.47
N GLY A 356 59.43 51.09 -2.58
CA GLY A 356 58.76 52.39 -2.73
C GLY A 356 58.51 52.83 -4.18
N SER A 357 59.09 52.15 -5.17
CA SER A 357 58.78 52.39 -6.58
C SER A 357 57.49 51.69 -7.01
N THR A 358 56.74 52.27 -7.95
CA THR A 358 55.60 51.59 -8.60
C THR A 358 56.10 50.47 -9.50
N SER A 359 55.40 49.34 -9.53
CA SER A 359 55.72 48.26 -10.48
C SER A 359 55.45 48.71 -11.92
N GLY A 360 56.15 48.08 -12.87
CA GLY A 360 55.74 48.13 -14.28
C GLY A 360 54.36 47.50 -14.51
N LEU A 361 53.86 47.59 -15.75
CA LEU A 361 52.61 46.94 -16.15
C LEU A 361 52.69 45.43 -15.88
N LEU A 362 51.74 44.93 -15.09
CA LEU A 362 51.51 43.49 -14.91
C LEU A 362 50.33 43.10 -15.78
N THR A 363 50.54 42.13 -16.66
CA THR A 363 49.50 41.60 -17.53
C THR A 363 49.09 40.22 -17.03
N LEU A 364 47.86 40.09 -16.54
CA LEU A 364 47.27 38.78 -16.26
C LEU A 364 46.66 38.24 -17.56
N SER A 365 47.15 37.08 -18.02
CA SER A 365 46.70 36.43 -19.25
C SER A 365 46.21 35.01 -18.98
N GLY A 366 45.33 34.48 -19.84
CA GLY A 366 44.83 33.11 -19.73
C GLY A 366 43.95 32.83 -18.50
N HIS A 367 43.38 33.86 -17.87
CA HIS A 367 42.48 33.68 -16.73
C HIS A 367 41.04 33.39 -17.19
N THR A 368 40.23 32.76 -16.34
CA THR A 368 38.77 32.59 -16.51
C THR A 368 38.08 32.98 -15.20
N GLY A 369 37.15 33.92 -15.28
CA GLY A 369 36.45 34.49 -14.12
C GLY A 369 36.73 35.99 -13.93
N THR A 370 36.15 36.58 -12.90
CA THR A 370 36.36 37.99 -12.54
C THR A 370 37.58 38.16 -11.64
N VAL A 371 38.42 39.16 -11.93
CA VAL A 371 39.53 39.56 -11.07
C VAL A 371 38.98 40.53 -10.01
N VAL A 372 39.16 40.20 -8.73
CA VAL A 372 38.70 41.01 -7.60
C VAL A 372 39.93 41.56 -6.88
N LYS A 373 39.92 42.85 -6.54
CA LYS A 373 41.02 43.56 -5.88
C LYS A 373 40.92 43.44 -4.36
#